data_AF-A0A7J7DI94-F1
#
_entry.id   AF-A0A7J7DI94-F1
#
_cell.length_a   1.000
_cell.length_b   1.000
_cell.length_c   1.000
_cell.angle_alpha   90.00
_cell.angle_beta   90.00
_cell.angle_gamma   90.00
#
_symmetry.space_group_name_H-M   'P 1'
#
loop_
_entity.id
_entity.type
_entity.pdbx_description
1 polymer ?
#
loop_
_entity_poly.entity_id
_entity_poly.type
_entity_poly.pdbx_seq_one_letter_code
_entity_poly.pdbx_strand_id
1 'polypeptide(L)'
;MSKSAVDCYDFFNPFLNNAVCCPQFRATLDILMGQSSKNTGSLVLDQEQAMICLFEVNQILYNRGTDEDVGSYCSIPPTYLAEGSCPVTHVSEFESIVNSTRLLDACRKIDPVNECCKQDCQRAILRAAIEIALKSSSASHGVRLSTKIKDCKNIVRRWLASKLDPSSANGVLRALTSCEINKVCPLDFPEVTDVSKECGGVISNSTSCCTAMEFYMTYLQEQTLLTDLQSVNCAISLGKKLRKANVTQNVYSLCNIKLMDFTAQGYSGCLLPRVPVDAIYNNPSGLGVSCNINGDVEAPWRSNSSMPYSYCYKSI
;
A
#
# COMPACT_ATOMS: atom_id res chain seq x y z
N MET A 1 -20.40 -0.70 -5.68
CA MET A 1 -19.53 0.05 -6.63
C MET A 1 -19.52 1.56 -6.41
N SER A 2 -20.25 2.12 -5.43
CA SER A 2 -20.21 3.56 -5.13
C SER A 2 -18.93 4.02 -4.42
N LYS A 3 -18.08 3.08 -3.95
CA LYS A 3 -16.89 3.36 -3.13
C LYS A 3 -15.55 2.94 -3.76
N SER A 4 -15.57 2.32 -4.93
CA SER A 4 -14.34 1.80 -5.55
C SER A 4 -13.60 2.93 -6.27
N ALA A 5 -12.39 3.23 -5.80
CA ALA A 5 -11.41 4.15 -6.41
C ALA A 5 -11.72 5.66 -6.33
N VAL A 6 -12.51 6.10 -5.35
CA VAL A 6 -12.60 7.54 -4.98
C VAL A 6 -11.21 8.11 -4.63
N ASP A 7 -10.32 7.26 -4.12
CA ASP A 7 -8.94 7.64 -3.75
C ASP A 7 -8.05 7.97 -4.96
N CYS A 8 -8.51 7.75 -6.21
CA CYS A 8 -7.78 8.04 -7.44
C CYS A 8 -8.28 9.30 -8.19
N TYR A 9 -9.20 10.07 -7.60
CA TYR A 9 -9.66 11.34 -8.20
C TYR A 9 -8.50 12.30 -8.46
N ASP A 10 -8.61 13.10 -9.52
CA ASP A 10 -7.62 14.11 -9.94
C ASP A 10 -7.23 15.06 -8.82
N PHE A 11 -8.22 15.41 -8.03
CA PHE A 11 -8.05 16.30 -6.90
C PHE A 11 -7.09 15.72 -5.83
N PHE A 12 -6.96 14.39 -5.76
CA PHE A 12 -6.07 13.65 -4.85
C PHE A 12 -4.71 13.30 -5.48
N ASN A 13 -4.58 13.49 -6.79
CA ASN A 13 -3.48 13.06 -7.66
C ASN A 13 -2.09 13.60 -7.23
N PRO A 14 -1.92 14.83 -6.71
CA PRO A 14 -0.58 15.25 -6.28
C PRO A 14 -0.08 14.52 -5.02
N PHE A 15 -0.96 13.96 -4.18
CA PHE A 15 -0.59 13.58 -2.83
C PHE A 15 -0.93 12.15 -2.40
N LEU A 16 -1.88 11.43 -3.01
CA LEU A 16 -2.36 10.11 -2.52
C LEU A 16 -1.92 8.92 -3.38
N ASN A 17 -1.00 9.18 -4.28
CA ASN A 17 -1.08 8.61 -5.62
C ASN A 17 -0.43 7.21 -5.69
N ASN A 18 0.80 7.08 -5.19
CA ASN A 18 1.48 5.78 -5.06
C ASN A 18 1.18 5.07 -3.73
N ALA A 19 0.87 5.82 -2.68
CA ALA A 19 0.65 5.30 -1.35
C ALA A 19 -0.73 4.66 -1.20
N VAL A 20 -1.79 5.25 -1.77
CA VAL A 20 -3.17 4.83 -1.52
C VAL A 20 -3.91 4.46 -2.81
N CYS A 21 -3.88 5.31 -3.85
CA CYS A 21 -4.65 5.07 -5.08
C CYS A 21 -4.30 3.74 -5.75
N CYS A 22 -3.05 3.54 -6.18
CA CYS A 22 -2.70 2.36 -6.99
C CYS A 22 -2.93 0.99 -6.32
N PRO A 23 -2.61 0.81 -5.02
CA PRO A 23 -2.93 -0.42 -4.33
C PRO A 23 -4.45 -0.62 -4.21
N GLN A 24 -5.23 0.43 -3.93
CA GLN A 24 -6.69 0.34 -3.87
C GLN A 24 -7.34 0.09 -5.26
N PHE A 25 -6.71 0.59 -6.33
CA PHE A 25 -7.10 0.30 -7.70
C PHE A 25 -6.87 -1.18 -8.03
N ARG A 26 -5.71 -1.75 -7.67
CA ARG A 26 -5.45 -3.19 -7.80
C ARG A 26 -6.45 -4.04 -7.03
N ALA A 27 -6.78 -3.65 -5.79
CA ALA A 27 -7.79 -4.34 -5.00
C ALA A 27 -9.16 -4.29 -5.69
N THR A 28 -9.52 -3.15 -6.30
CA THR A 28 -10.76 -3.00 -7.09
C THR A 28 -10.79 -3.97 -8.27
N LEU A 29 -9.70 -4.07 -9.03
CA LEU A 29 -9.58 -5.02 -10.13
C LEU A 29 -9.74 -6.48 -9.67
N ASP A 30 -9.09 -6.87 -8.56
CA ASP A 30 -9.23 -8.22 -8.01
C ASP A 30 -10.65 -8.52 -7.52
N ILE A 31 -11.35 -7.51 -6.96
CA ILE A 31 -12.77 -7.62 -6.58
C ILE A 31 -13.64 -7.85 -7.82
N LEU A 32 -13.49 -7.03 -8.87
CA LEU A 32 -14.27 -7.14 -10.10
C LEU A 32 -14.09 -8.52 -10.74
N MET A 33 -12.84 -8.97 -10.85
CA MET A 33 -12.48 -10.29 -11.34
C MET A 33 -13.12 -11.40 -10.51
N GLY A 34 -13.02 -11.31 -9.18
CA GLY A 34 -13.63 -12.28 -8.28
C GLY A 34 -15.16 -12.33 -8.38
N GLN A 35 -15.82 -11.17 -8.44
CA GLN A 35 -17.28 -11.12 -8.60
C GLN A 35 -17.73 -11.69 -9.95
N SER A 36 -17.01 -11.40 -11.04
CA SER A 36 -17.26 -12.00 -12.36
C SER A 36 -17.14 -13.53 -12.32
N SER A 37 -16.11 -14.04 -11.64
CA SER A 37 -15.84 -15.48 -11.52
C SER A 37 -16.96 -16.29 -10.85
N LYS A 38 -17.88 -15.66 -10.11
CA LYS A 38 -19.07 -16.33 -9.56
C LYS A 38 -19.96 -16.91 -10.65
N ASN A 39 -20.02 -16.24 -11.80
CA ASN A 39 -20.84 -16.63 -12.94
C ASN A 39 -20.03 -17.40 -13.98
N THR A 40 -18.78 -17.01 -14.20
CA THR A 40 -17.94 -17.59 -15.27
C THR A 40 -17.11 -18.78 -14.82
N GLY A 41 -16.85 -18.92 -13.51
CA GLY A 41 -15.91 -19.91 -12.97
C GLY A 41 -14.42 -19.60 -13.25
N SER A 42 -14.12 -18.57 -14.03
CA SER A 42 -12.76 -18.16 -14.39
C SER A 42 -12.23 -17.06 -13.47
N LEU A 43 -11.00 -17.22 -13.00
CA LEU A 43 -10.24 -16.26 -12.16
C LEU A 43 -9.35 -15.33 -12.99
N VAL A 44 -9.31 -15.51 -14.32
CA VAL A 44 -8.54 -14.72 -15.27
C VAL A 44 -9.41 -14.35 -16.48
N LEU A 45 -9.01 -13.32 -17.21
CA LEU A 45 -9.56 -13.01 -18.53
C LEU A 45 -8.62 -13.53 -19.61
N ASP A 46 -9.13 -13.72 -20.83
CA ASP A 46 -8.24 -13.77 -21.99
C ASP A 46 -7.61 -12.39 -22.25
N GLN A 47 -6.58 -12.35 -23.10
CA GLN A 47 -5.80 -11.14 -23.32
C GLN A 47 -6.62 -9.98 -23.91
N GLU A 48 -7.59 -10.27 -24.78
CA GLU A 48 -8.43 -9.27 -25.42
C GLU A 48 -9.44 -8.70 -24.41
N GLN A 49 -10.12 -9.58 -23.67
CA GLN A 49 -11.02 -9.22 -22.59
C GLN A 49 -10.30 -8.42 -21.49
N ALA A 50 -9.07 -8.78 -21.14
CA ALA A 50 -8.26 -8.05 -20.18
C ALA A 50 -7.97 -6.62 -20.64
N MET A 51 -7.63 -6.44 -21.92
CA MET A 51 -7.39 -5.12 -22.50
C MET A 51 -8.66 -4.26 -22.49
N ILE A 52 -9.78 -4.82 -22.94
CA ILE A 52 -11.08 -4.13 -22.96
C ILE A 52 -11.52 -3.77 -21.54
N CYS A 53 -11.46 -4.72 -20.59
CA CYS A 53 -11.87 -4.50 -19.21
C CYS A 53 -11.05 -3.39 -18.55
N LEU A 54 -9.72 -3.40 -18.72
CA LEU A 54 -8.88 -2.36 -18.15
C LEU A 54 -9.17 -0.98 -18.76
N PHE A 55 -9.38 -0.92 -20.08
CA PHE A 55 -9.78 0.31 -20.76
C PHE A 55 -11.12 0.84 -20.24
N GLU A 56 -12.15 0.00 -20.15
CA GLU A 56 -13.47 0.40 -19.64
C GLU A 56 -13.42 0.86 -18.18
N VAL A 57 -12.68 0.16 -17.33
CA VAL A 57 -12.50 0.57 -15.93
C VAL A 57 -11.85 1.95 -15.85
N ASN A 58 -10.79 2.20 -16.64
CA ASN A 58 -10.16 3.51 -16.72
C ASN A 58 -11.14 4.59 -17.21
N GLN A 59 -11.95 4.31 -18.24
CA GLN A 59 -12.98 5.23 -18.74
C GLN A 59 -14.04 5.54 -17.67
N ILE A 60 -14.45 4.56 -16.86
CA ILE A 60 -15.38 4.78 -15.76
C ILE A 60 -14.78 5.70 -14.70
N LEU A 61 -13.49 5.55 -14.40
CA LEU A 61 -12.78 6.41 -13.44
C LEU A 61 -12.59 7.82 -13.99
N TYR A 62 -12.20 7.96 -15.25
CA TYR A 62 -12.09 9.26 -15.92
C TYR A 62 -13.41 10.04 -15.85
N ASN A 63 -14.53 9.39 -16.21
CA ASN A 63 -15.87 9.99 -16.11
C ASN A 63 -16.29 10.34 -14.67
N ARG A 64 -15.60 9.80 -13.66
CA ARG A 64 -15.81 10.14 -12.25
C ARG A 64 -14.92 11.30 -11.79
N GLY A 65 -13.94 11.74 -12.56
CA GLY A 65 -13.05 12.87 -12.24
C GLY A 65 -11.64 12.46 -11.81
N THR A 66 -11.12 11.35 -12.36
CA THR A 66 -9.68 11.00 -12.30
C THR A 66 -8.97 11.45 -13.58
N ASP A 67 -7.64 11.58 -13.53
CA ASP A 67 -6.85 12.01 -14.69
C ASP A 67 -6.93 10.95 -15.77
N GLU A 68 -6.48 11.31 -16.97
CA GLU A 68 -6.39 10.34 -18.04
C GLU A 68 -5.44 9.18 -17.65
N ASP A 69 -6.01 7.96 -17.61
CA ASP A 69 -5.35 6.66 -17.52
C ASP A 69 -4.64 6.30 -16.19
N VAL A 70 -5.44 6.11 -15.12
CA VAL A 70 -5.03 5.52 -13.83
C VAL A 70 -4.27 4.19 -14.00
N GLY A 71 -4.64 3.38 -15.00
CA GLY A 71 -3.95 2.12 -15.33
C GLY A 71 -2.48 2.32 -15.70
N SER A 72 -2.20 3.28 -16.59
CA SER A 72 -0.82 3.67 -16.94
C SER A 72 -0.10 4.30 -15.76
N TYR A 73 -0.76 5.21 -15.04
CA TYR A 73 -0.22 5.83 -13.83
C TYR A 73 0.24 4.78 -12.79
N CYS A 74 -0.59 3.77 -12.54
CA CYS A 74 -0.31 2.68 -11.59
C CYS A 74 0.54 1.54 -12.16
N SER A 75 1.00 1.69 -13.41
CA SER A 75 1.78 0.69 -14.15
C SER A 75 1.14 -0.71 -14.13
N ILE A 76 -0.18 -0.78 -14.38
CA ILE A 76 -0.94 -2.03 -14.42
C ILE A 76 -1.10 -2.46 -15.87
N PRO A 77 -0.36 -3.49 -16.33
CA PRO A 77 -0.56 -4.02 -17.68
C PRO A 77 -1.85 -4.85 -17.76
N PRO A 78 -2.45 -5.01 -18.95
CA PRO A 78 -3.57 -5.94 -19.15
C PRO A 78 -3.28 -7.37 -18.68
N THR A 79 -2.01 -7.81 -18.78
CA THR A 79 -1.56 -9.12 -18.28
C THR A 79 -1.76 -9.30 -16.77
N TYR A 80 -2.00 -8.22 -16.01
CA TYR A 80 -2.44 -8.32 -14.62
C TYR A 80 -3.76 -9.08 -14.53
N LEU A 81 -4.76 -8.79 -15.38
CA LEU A 81 -6.08 -9.43 -15.37
C LEU A 81 -6.10 -10.80 -16.06
N ALA A 82 -5.12 -11.06 -16.92
CA ALA A 82 -5.01 -12.30 -17.69
C ALA A 82 -4.32 -13.44 -16.93
N GLU A 83 -4.13 -14.56 -17.63
CA GLU A 83 -3.32 -15.70 -17.22
C GLU A 83 -1.83 -15.27 -17.17
N GLY A 84 -1.41 -14.75 -16.01
CA GLY A 84 -0.02 -14.43 -15.71
C GLY A 84 0.85 -15.70 -15.57
N SER A 85 1.82 -15.70 -14.66
CA SER A 85 2.63 -16.90 -14.43
C SER A 85 2.02 -17.94 -13.47
N CYS A 86 0.84 -17.65 -12.90
CA CYS A 86 0.16 -18.59 -12.00
C CYS A 86 -0.55 -19.69 -12.81
N PRO A 87 -0.37 -20.98 -12.48
CA PRO A 87 -0.88 -22.09 -13.29
C PRO A 87 -2.38 -22.33 -13.15
N VAL A 88 -3.04 -21.67 -12.20
CA VAL A 88 -4.47 -21.88 -11.90
C VAL A 88 -5.27 -20.72 -12.43
N THR A 89 -6.25 -21.05 -13.26
CA THR A 89 -7.13 -20.08 -13.91
C THR A 89 -8.59 -20.24 -13.54
N HIS A 90 -9.00 -21.37 -12.96
CA HIS A 90 -10.40 -21.69 -12.67
C HIS A 90 -10.66 -21.94 -11.18
N VAL A 91 -11.89 -21.63 -10.74
CA VAL A 91 -12.33 -21.81 -9.33
C VAL A 91 -12.28 -23.27 -8.89
N SER A 92 -12.73 -24.20 -9.75
CA SER A 92 -12.73 -25.64 -9.43
C SER A 92 -11.32 -26.21 -9.25
N GLU A 93 -10.39 -25.78 -10.11
CA GLU A 93 -8.98 -26.16 -10.01
C GLU A 93 -8.36 -25.61 -8.72
N PHE A 94 -8.60 -24.33 -8.41
CA PHE A 94 -8.13 -23.69 -7.17
C PHE A 94 -8.55 -24.51 -5.93
N GLU A 95 -9.83 -24.88 -5.85
CA GLU A 95 -10.41 -25.59 -4.71
C GLU A 95 -9.91 -27.03 -4.58
N SER A 96 -9.39 -27.62 -5.67
CA SER A 96 -8.72 -28.93 -5.64
C SER A 96 -7.29 -28.89 -5.06
N ILE A 97 -6.73 -27.69 -4.88
CA ILE A 97 -5.35 -27.46 -4.45
C ILE A 97 -5.32 -26.90 -3.04
N VAL A 98 -6.10 -25.84 -2.82
CA VAL A 98 -6.05 -25.02 -1.62
C VAL A 98 -7.10 -25.50 -0.63
N ASN A 99 -6.75 -25.54 0.65
CA ASN A 99 -7.74 -25.68 1.71
C ASN A 99 -8.59 -24.40 1.83
N SER A 100 -9.66 -24.35 1.03
CA SER A 100 -10.59 -23.23 0.93
C SER A 100 -11.25 -22.86 2.25
N THR A 101 -11.58 -23.85 3.09
CA THR A 101 -12.16 -23.61 4.42
C THR A 101 -11.20 -22.82 5.29
N ARG A 102 -9.94 -23.27 5.40
CA ARG A 102 -8.92 -22.59 6.21
C ARG A 102 -8.62 -21.19 5.69
N LEU A 103 -8.60 -21.00 4.37
CA LEU A 103 -8.37 -19.69 3.77
C LEU A 103 -9.54 -18.73 4.07
N LEU A 104 -10.79 -19.21 3.97
CA LEU A 104 -11.96 -18.41 4.32
C LEU A 104 -12.03 -18.12 5.82
N ASP A 105 -11.70 -19.06 6.68
CA ASP A 105 -11.69 -18.84 8.14
C ASP A 105 -10.72 -17.72 8.52
N ALA A 106 -9.57 -17.63 7.84
CA ALA A 106 -8.59 -16.57 8.08
C ALA A 106 -9.01 -15.21 7.49
N CYS A 107 -9.75 -15.19 6.37
CA CYS A 107 -9.93 -13.99 5.54
C CYS A 107 -11.37 -13.46 5.44
N ARG A 108 -12.39 -14.24 5.82
CA ARG A 108 -13.80 -13.90 5.57
C ARG A 108 -14.23 -12.60 6.25
N LYS A 109 -13.64 -12.30 7.40
CA LYS A 109 -13.81 -11.04 8.11
C LYS A 109 -12.49 -10.70 8.77
N ILE A 110 -11.91 -9.57 8.38
CA ILE A 110 -10.68 -9.08 8.98
C ILE A 110 -10.95 -7.81 9.77
N ASP A 111 -10.32 -7.72 10.93
CA ASP A 111 -10.13 -6.44 11.60
C ASP A 111 -8.87 -5.81 11.01
N PRO A 112 -8.95 -4.65 10.31
CA PRO A 112 -7.82 -4.10 9.59
C PRO A 112 -6.59 -3.82 10.47
N VAL A 113 -6.80 -3.37 11.72
CA VAL A 113 -5.70 -3.06 12.65
C VAL A 113 -4.97 -4.34 13.06
N ASN A 114 -5.73 -5.37 13.47
CA ASN A 114 -5.16 -6.66 13.83
C ASN A 114 -4.53 -7.35 12.63
N GLU A 115 -5.11 -7.27 11.43
CA GLU A 115 -4.55 -7.89 10.22
C GLU A 115 -3.21 -7.28 9.83
N CYS A 116 -3.04 -5.95 9.96
CA CYS A 116 -1.75 -5.30 9.72
C CYS A 116 -0.65 -5.81 10.69
N CYS A 117 -1.06 -6.24 11.89
CA CYS A 117 -0.17 -6.73 12.94
C CYS A 117 0.12 -8.24 12.86
N LYS A 118 -0.93 -9.07 12.89
CA LYS A 118 -0.86 -10.53 12.97
C LYS A 118 -0.74 -11.19 11.60
N GLN A 119 -1.25 -10.53 10.56
CA GLN A 119 -1.18 -10.97 9.17
C GLN A 119 -1.75 -12.39 8.99
N ASP A 120 -2.87 -12.68 9.66
CA ASP A 120 -3.44 -14.03 9.65
C ASP A 120 -3.97 -14.36 8.25
N CYS A 121 -4.72 -13.43 7.65
CA CYS A 121 -5.19 -13.59 6.28
C CYS A 121 -4.06 -13.48 5.25
N GLN A 122 -3.14 -12.51 5.37
CA GLN A 122 -1.99 -12.39 4.46
C GLN A 122 -1.10 -13.65 4.47
N ARG A 123 -0.90 -14.29 5.63
CA ARG A 123 -0.17 -15.56 5.73
C ARG A 123 -0.95 -16.71 5.10
N ALA A 124 -2.27 -16.77 5.26
CA ALA A 124 -3.11 -17.76 4.60
C ALA A 124 -3.06 -17.60 3.06
N ILE A 125 -3.13 -16.36 2.57
CA ILE A 125 -3.00 -16.03 1.14
C ILE A 125 -1.63 -16.45 0.59
N LEU A 126 -0.54 -16.12 1.30
CA LEU A 126 0.81 -16.50 0.89
C LEU A 126 0.95 -18.03 0.83
N ARG A 127 0.43 -18.74 1.82
CA ARG A 127 0.47 -20.20 1.85
C ARG A 127 -0.28 -20.82 0.67
N ALA A 128 -1.50 -20.37 0.40
CA ALA A 128 -2.28 -20.82 -0.75
C ALA A 128 -1.55 -20.54 -2.08
N ALA A 129 -0.96 -19.35 -2.21
CA ALA A 129 -0.19 -18.98 -3.41
C ALA A 129 1.05 -19.87 -3.61
N ILE A 130 1.74 -20.27 -2.53
CA ILE A 130 2.87 -21.20 -2.58
C ILE A 130 2.38 -22.60 -2.98
N GLU A 131 1.30 -23.10 -2.39
CA GLU A 131 0.71 -24.41 -2.71
C GLU A 131 0.37 -24.50 -4.21
N ILE A 132 -0.24 -23.45 -4.77
CA ILE A 132 -0.56 -23.35 -6.20
C ILE A 132 0.73 -23.27 -7.05
N ALA A 133 1.66 -22.37 -6.70
CA ALA A 133 2.87 -22.16 -7.47
C ALA A 133 3.77 -23.40 -7.56
N LEU A 134 3.75 -24.26 -6.53
CA LEU A 134 4.52 -25.50 -6.46
C LEU A 134 3.85 -26.69 -7.15
N LYS A 135 2.51 -26.72 -7.25
CA LYS A 135 1.78 -27.84 -7.87
C LYS A 135 1.94 -27.92 -9.40
N SER A 136 2.45 -26.87 -10.06
CA SER A 136 2.85 -26.94 -11.46
C SER A 136 4.15 -27.74 -11.62
N SER A 137 4.08 -29.06 -11.49
CA SER A 137 5.04 -29.95 -12.10
C SER A 137 4.93 -29.76 -13.62
N SER A 138 6.05 -29.39 -14.28
CA SER A 138 6.24 -29.26 -15.74
C SER A 138 5.46 -28.16 -16.47
N ALA A 139 6.07 -26.98 -16.69
CA ALA A 139 5.90 -26.17 -17.93
C ALA A 139 6.64 -24.81 -17.94
N SER A 140 7.04 -24.23 -16.80
CA SER A 140 7.63 -22.88 -16.78
C SER A 140 9.12 -22.89 -16.42
N HIS A 141 9.94 -23.54 -17.26
CA HIS A 141 11.40 -23.46 -17.18
C HIS A 141 11.85 -22.03 -17.56
N GLY A 142 11.86 -21.10 -16.60
CA GLY A 142 12.42 -19.76 -16.80
C GLY A 142 11.82 -18.66 -15.90
N VAL A 143 10.60 -18.83 -15.40
CA VAL A 143 9.98 -17.82 -14.51
C VAL A 143 10.47 -18.03 -13.08
N ARG A 144 10.99 -16.97 -12.45
CA ARG A 144 11.41 -17.01 -11.04
C ARG A 144 10.22 -17.38 -10.16
N LEU A 145 10.42 -18.33 -9.24
CA LEU A 145 9.40 -18.76 -8.28
C LEU A 145 8.78 -17.59 -7.51
N SER A 146 9.56 -16.55 -7.21
CA SER A 146 9.07 -15.31 -6.58
C SER A 146 8.02 -14.58 -7.41
N THR A 147 8.20 -14.50 -8.73
CA THR A 147 7.22 -13.88 -9.65
C THR A 147 5.96 -14.73 -9.73
N LYS A 148 6.13 -16.06 -9.78
CA LYS A 148 5.03 -17.02 -9.78
C LYS A 148 4.16 -16.93 -8.53
N ILE A 149 4.79 -16.87 -7.36
CA ILE A 149 4.07 -16.69 -6.08
C ILE A 149 3.34 -15.35 -6.09
N LYS A 150 3.93 -14.28 -6.62
CA LYS A 150 3.28 -12.96 -6.72
C LYS A 150 2.02 -13.04 -7.56
N ASP A 151 2.07 -13.63 -8.74
CA ASP A 151 0.89 -13.75 -9.61
C ASP A 151 -0.17 -14.66 -8.98
N CYS A 152 0.23 -15.74 -8.29
CA CYS A 152 -0.71 -16.59 -7.58
C CYS A 152 -1.37 -15.92 -6.38
N LYS A 153 -0.75 -14.94 -5.73
CA LYS A 153 -1.45 -14.14 -4.71
C LYS A 153 -2.63 -13.39 -5.31
N ASN A 154 -2.54 -12.90 -6.54
CA ASN A 154 -3.65 -12.22 -7.21
C ASN A 154 -4.79 -13.20 -7.47
N ILE A 155 -4.49 -14.42 -7.95
CA ILE A 155 -5.49 -15.48 -8.13
C ILE A 155 -6.19 -15.83 -6.81
N VAL A 156 -5.44 -15.96 -5.72
CA VAL A 156 -6.00 -16.21 -4.38
C VAL A 156 -6.94 -15.08 -3.95
N ARG A 157 -6.58 -13.81 -4.19
CA ARG A 157 -7.43 -12.65 -3.88
C ARG A 157 -8.72 -12.64 -4.69
N ARG A 158 -8.66 -12.97 -5.99
CA ARG A 158 -9.84 -13.09 -6.87
C ARG A 158 -10.76 -14.21 -6.41
N TRP A 159 -10.19 -15.36 -6.07
CA TRP A 159 -10.98 -16.46 -5.52
C TRP A 159 -11.63 -16.07 -4.18
N LEU A 160 -10.92 -15.38 -3.29
CA LEU A 160 -11.52 -14.85 -2.06
C LEU A 160 -12.70 -13.92 -2.37
N ALA A 161 -12.53 -12.99 -3.30
CA ALA A 161 -13.60 -12.10 -3.73
C ALA A 161 -14.80 -12.85 -4.35
N SER A 162 -14.57 -13.99 -5.02
CA SER A 162 -15.66 -14.82 -5.56
C SER A 162 -16.49 -15.53 -4.49
N LYS A 163 -15.94 -15.73 -3.30
CA LYS A 163 -16.65 -16.37 -2.17
C LYS A 163 -17.33 -15.38 -1.23
N LEU A 164 -16.99 -14.10 -1.33
CA LEU A 164 -17.56 -13.04 -0.50
C LEU A 164 -18.61 -12.24 -1.28
N ASP A 165 -19.62 -11.72 -0.58
CA ASP A 165 -20.50 -10.70 -1.18
C ASP A 165 -19.68 -9.45 -1.53
N PRO A 166 -20.15 -8.61 -2.49
CA PRO A 166 -19.39 -7.45 -2.94
C PRO A 166 -18.94 -6.50 -1.83
N SER A 167 -19.74 -6.34 -0.77
CA SER A 167 -19.38 -5.44 0.33
C SER A 167 -18.29 -6.04 1.21
N SER A 168 -18.40 -7.33 1.55
CA SER A 168 -17.39 -8.04 2.32
C SER A 168 -16.07 -8.17 1.55
N ALA A 169 -16.12 -8.48 0.25
CA ALA A 169 -14.96 -8.53 -0.63
C ALA A 169 -14.22 -7.18 -0.65
N ASN A 170 -14.97 -6.08 -0.76
CA ASN A 170 -14.42 -4.74 -0.69
C ASN A 170 -13.76 -4.45 0.65
N GLY A 171 -14.43 -4.75 1.77
CA GLY A 171 -13.85 -4.54 3.10
C GLY A 171 -12.55 -5.31 3.32
N VAL A 172 -12.54 -6.61 2.98
CA VAL A 172 -11.38 -7.49 3.16
C VAL A 172 -10.21 -7.10 2.25
N LEU A 173 -10.42 -6.99 0.94
CA LEU A 173 -9.30 -6.77 0.01
C LEU A 173 -8.71 -5.36 0.14
N ARG A 174 -9.52 -4.34 0.43
CA ARG A 174 -9.00 -2.99 0.71
C ARG A 174 -8.16 -2.96 1.98
N ALA A 175 -8.64 -3.58 3.07
CA ALA A 175 -7.89 -3.61 4.32
C ALA A 175 -6.58 -4.40 4.22
N LEU A 176 -6.56 -5.54 3.50
CA LEU A 176 -5.33 -6.27 3.21
C LEU A 176 -4.31 -5.41 2.47
N THR A 177 -4.79 -4.66 1.47
CA THR A 177 -3.97 -3.78 0.64
C THR A 177 -3.42 -2.61 1.46
N SER A 178 -4.26 -1.95 2.26
CA SER A 178 -3.83 -0.90 3.19
C SER A 178 -2.76 -1.39 4.17
N CYS A 179 -2.86 -2.63 4.63
CA CYS A 179 -1.82 -3.23 5.49
C CYS A 179 -0.50 -3.50 4.78
N GLU A 180 -0.49 -3.79 3.47
CA GLU A 180 0.74 -3.94 2.69
C GLU A 180 1.42 -2.59 2.44
N ILE A 181 0.63 -1.56 2.13
CA ILE A 181 1.08 -0.17 1.92
C ILE A 181 1.85 0.37 3.13
N ASN A 182 1.34 0.09 4.33
CA ASN A 182 1.93 0.61 5.56
C ASN A 182 3.30 -0.01 5.91
N LYS A 183 3.79 -0.99 5.16
CA LYS A 183 5.09 -1.63 5.44
C LYS A 183 6.27 -0.95 4.76
N VAL A 184 6.02 0.03 3.88
CA VAL A 184 7.05 0.71 3.10
C VAL A 184 6.95 2.22 3.29
N CYS A 185 8.11 2.90 3.20
CA CYS A 185 8.13 4.35 3.02
C CYS A 185 7.98 4.65 1.52
N PRO A 186 6.98 5.44 1.10
CA PRO A 186 6.80 5.80 -0.30
C PRO A 186 7.61 7.04 -0.73
N LEU A 187 8.27 7.75 0.20
CA LEU A 187 9.07 8.92 -0.13
C LEU A 187 10.33 8.55 -0.89
N ASP A 188 10.66 9.35 -1.90
CA ASP A 188 11.98 9.36 -2.52
C ASP A 188 12.94 10.23 -1.70
N PHE A 189 14.08 9.67 -1.33
CA PHE A 189 15.08 10.35 -0.51
C PHE A 189 16.25 10.80 -1.39
N PRO A 190 16.38 12.10 -1.72
CA PRO A 190 17.50 12.62 -2.47
C PRO A 190 18.81 12.50 -1.67
N GLU A 191 19.94 12.85 -2.28
CA GLU A 191 21.23 12.81 -1.59
C GLU A 191 21.26 13.74 -0.37
N VAL A 192 21.87 13.27 0.71
CA VAL A 192 21.90 13.97 2.00
C VAL A 192 23.19 14.78 2.19
N THR A 193 23.85 15.18 1.10
CA THR A 193 25.18 15.79 1.13
C THR A 193 25.22 17.06 1.95
N ASP A 194 24.25 17.96 1.77
CA ASP A 194 24.20 19.24 2.48
C ASP A 194 23.95 19.03 3.98
N VAL A 195 23.03 18.12 4.32
CA VAL A 195 22.79 17.71 5.71
C VAL A 195 24.05 17.09 6.31
N SER A 196 24.74 16.19 5.58
CA SER A 196 25.93 15.52 6.09
C SER A 196 27.11 16.48 6.31
N LYS A 197 27.18 17.56 5.52
CA LYS A 197 28.21 18.59 5.65
C LYS A 197 28.01 19.42 6.92
N GLU A 198 26.78 19.79 7.24
CA GLU A 198 26.47 20.65 8.38
C GLU A 198 26.23 19.86 9.68
N CYS A 199 25.74 18.62 9.59
CA CYS A 199 25.39 17.77 10.75
C CYS A 199 26.36 16.60 10.97
N GLY A 200 27.34 16.39 10.10
CA GLY A 200 28.27 15.25 10.16
C GLY A 200 29.28 15.35 11.30
N GLY A 201 29.67 14.20 11.87
CA GLY A 201 30.67 14.14 12.94
C GLY A 201 30.21 14.84 14.23
N VAL A 202 31.02 15.78 14.73
CA VAL A 202 30.65 16.63 15.88
C VAL A 202 30.02 17.90 15.34
N ILE A 203 28.73 18.11 15.63
CA ILE A 203 27.99 19.29 15.20
C ILE A 203 28.63 20.54 15.83
N SER A 204 29.20 21.40 14.98
CA SER A 204 29.86 22.65 15.38
C SER A 204 28.89 23.83 15.49
N ASN A 205 27.83 23.84 14.67
CA ASN A 205 26.76 24.84 14.68
C ASN A 205 25.40 24.15 14.49
N SER A 206 24.61 24.07 15.56
CA SER A 206 23.28 23.45 15.53
C SER A 206 22.31 24.16 14.60
N THR A 207 22.43 25.48 14.44
CA THR A 207 21.55 26.27 13.58
C THR A 207 21.75 25.91 12.12
N SER A 208 23.00 25.87 11.63
CA SER A 208 23.29 25.47 10.24
C SER A 208 22.82 24.05 9.94
N CYS A 209 23.04 23.12 10.88
CA CYS A 209 22.55 21.75 10.76
C CYS A 209 21.02 21.70 10.65
N CYS A 210 20.29 22.42 11.51
CA CYS A 210 18.83 22.42 11.47
C CYS A 210 18.25 23.14 10.26
N THR A 211 18.89 24.20 9.76
CA THR A 211 18.50 24.83 8.48
C THR A 211 18.69 23.86 7.31
N ALA A 212 19.80 23.12 7.24
CA ALA A 212 19.99 22.11 6.20
C ALA A 212 18.95 20.99 6.28
N MET A 213 18.60 20.55 7.49
CA MET A 213 17.52 19.59 7.70
C MET A 213 16.15 20.13 7.28
N GLU A 214 15.83 21.38 7.61
CA GLU A 214 14.57 22.02 7.24
C GLU A 214 14.39 22.04 5.72
N PHE A 215 15.40 22.48 4.97
CA PHE A 215 15.37 22.45 3.50
C PHE A 215 15.15 21.03 2.96
N TYR A 216 15.81 20.03 3.56
CA TYR A 216 15.63 18.63 3.17
C TYR A 216 14.20 18.14 3.44
N MET A 217 13.62 18.50 4.59
CA MET A 217 12.24 18.12 4.95
C MET A 217 11.20 18.77 4.03
N THR A 218 11.39 20.03 3.62
CA THR A 218 10.50 20.71 2.66
C THR A 218 10.39 19.91 1.36
N TYR A 219 11.50 19.40 0.83
CA TYR A 219 11.48 18.55 -0.36
C TYR A 219 10.64 17.27 -0.17
N LEU A 220 10.72 16.64 1.01
CA LEU A 220 9.92 15.45 1.31
C LEU A 220 8.42 15.77 1.43
N GLN A 221 8.09 16.92 2.00
CA GLN A 221 6.72 17.39 2.21
C GLN A 221 6.01 17.80 0.90
N GLU A 222 6.74 17.96 -0.19
CA GLU A 222 6.13 18.21 -1.51
C GLU A 222 5.63 16.93 -2.19
N GLN A 223 5.99 15.74 -1.68
CA GLN A 223 5.78 14.49 -2.41
C GLN A 223 4.39 13.86 -2.21
N THR A 224 4.04 13.43 -1.00
CA THR A 224 2.84 12.61 -0.78
C THR A 224 2.34 12.65 0.67
N LEU A 225 1.05 12.43 0.86
CA LEU A 225 0.44 12.20 2.17
C LEU A 225 0.80 10.79 2.65
N LEU A 226 1.21 10.69 3.92
CA LEU A 226 1.59 9.44 4.56
C LEU A 226 0.58 9.03 5.64
N THR A 227 0.40 7.73 5.82
CA THR A 227 -0.20 7.21 7.06
C THR A 227 0.79 7.34 8.22
N ASP A 228 0.29 7.29 9.46
CA ASP A 228 1.17 7.29 10.64
C ASP A 228 2.29 6.24 10.55
N LEU A 229 1.95 5.06 10.02
CA LEU A 229 2.90 3.95 9.95
C LEU A 229 3.90 4.14 8.81
N GLN A 230 3.48 4.73 7.69
CA GLN A 230 4.40 5.12 6.62
C GLN A 230 5.39 6.19 7.09
N SER A 231 4.93 7.20 7.84
CA SER A 231 5.82 8.24 8.39
C SER A 231 6.87 7.67 9.33
N VAL A 232 6.51 6.70 10.18
CA VAL A 232 7.48 5.97 11.02
C VAL A 232 8.53 5.25 10.16
N ASN A 233 8.10 4.53 9.13
CA ASN A 233 9.02 3.82 8.24
C ASN A 233 9.92 4.79 7.44
N CYS A 234 9.38 5.95 7.07
CA CYS A 234 10.13 6.99 6.39
C CYS A 234 11.19 7.62 7.29
N ALA A 235 10.85 7.94 8.54
CA ALA A 235 11.81 8.42 9.52
C ALA A 235 12.96 7.42 9.76
N ILE A 236 12.65 6.12 9.90
CA ILE A 236 13.68 5.09 10.05
C ILE A 236 14.59 5.02 8.82
N SER A 237 14.00 5.12 7.62
CA SER A 237 14.73 5.04 6.34
C SER A 237 15.68 6.23 6.15
N LEU A 238 15.19 7.45 6.40
CA LEU A 238 16.01 8.66 6.36
C LEU A 238 17.10 8.61 7.43
N GLY A 239 16.78 8.23 8.67
CA GLY A 239 17.76 8.12 9.75
C GLY A 239 18.88 7.14 9.40
N LYS A 240 18.55 6.03 8.73
CA LYS A 240 19.56 5.09 8.21
C LYS A 240 20.42 5.72 7.10
N LYS A 241 19.83 6.51 6.20
CA LYS A 241 20.58 7.23 5.14
C LYS A 241 21.54 8.26 5.75
N LEU A 242 21.07 9.07 6.69
CA LEU A 242 21.86 10.08 7.41
C LEU A 242 23.04 9.47 8.17
N ARG A 243 22.82 8.35 8.89
CA ARG A 243 23.91 7.65 9.58
C ARG A 243 24.97 7.09 8.62
N LYS A 244 24.56 6.59 7.46
CA LYS A 244 25.51 6.15 6.42
C LYS A 244 26.35 7.32 5.90
N ALA A 245 25.83 8.54 5.95
CA ALA A 245 26.51 9.78 5.61
C ALA A 245 27.22 10.44 6.82
N ASN A 246 27.58 9.67 7.86
CA ASN A 246 28.35 10.14 9.02
C ASN A 246 27.63 11.15 9.94
N VAL A 247 26.30 11.27 9.86
CA VAL A 247 25.49 12.01 10.85
C VAL A 247 25.19 11.08 12.03
N THR A 248 25.91 11.27 13.13
CA THR A 248 25.86 10.35 14.29
C THR A 248 24.93 10.83 15.40
N GLN A 249 24.76 12.15 15.56
CA GLN A 249 23.88 12.76 16.54
C GLN A 249 22.41 12.68 16.12
N ASN A 250 21.49 12.63 17.09
CA ASN A 250 20.06 12.60 16.81
C ASN A 250 19.58 13.97 16.31
N VAL A 251 19.66 14.18 15.00
CA VAL A 251 19.20 15.43 14.37
C VAL A 251 17.69 15.61 14.41
N TYR A 252 16.91 14.52 14.59
CA TYR A 252 15.46 14.64 14.76
C TYR A 252 15.12 15.32 16.08
N SER A 253 15.77 14.90 17.17
CA SER A 253 15.61 15.56 18.48
C SER A 253 16.18 16.99 18.45
N LEU A 254 17.37 17.16 17.86
CA LEU A 254 18.05 18.45 17.81
C LEU A 254 17.23 19.52 17.08
N CYS A 255 16.63 19.14 15.96
CA CYS A 255 15.90 20.06 15.08
C CYS A 255 14.38 19.95 15.23
N ASN A 256 13.90 19.24 16.27
CA ASN A 256 12.49 19.06 16.58
C ASN A 256 11.66 18.51 15.39
N ILE A 257 12.20 17.51 14.70
CA ILE A 257 11.54 16.85 13.57
C ILE A 257 10.58 15.77 14.10
N LYS A 258 9.33 15.89 13.69
CA LYS A 258 8.20 15.06 14.11
C LYS A 258 7.74 14.15 12.98
N LEU A 259 6.92 13.17 13.31
CA LEU A 259 6.35 12.25 12.31
C LEU A 259 5.49 12.97 11.26
N MET A 260 4.78 14.03 11.66
CA MET A 260 4.00 14.86 10.74
C MET A 260 4.85 15.62 9.73
N ASP A 261 6.15 15.81 9.98
CA ASP A 261 7.02 16.53 9.04
C ASP A 261 7.41 15.69 7.82
N PHE A 262 7.12 14.40 7.81
CA PHE A 262 7.37 13.52 6.66
C PHE A 262 6.21 13.49 5.66
N THR A 263 5.04 14.04 6.01
CA THR A 263 3.85 14.02 5.15
C THR A 263 3.62 15.37 4.50
N ALA A 264 2.96 15.38 3.35
CA ALA A 264 2.65 16.63 2.67
C ALA A 264 1.81 17.59 3.51
N GLN A 265 2.27 18.84 3.61
CA GLN A 265 1.70 19.84 4.53
C GLN A 265 0.45 20.57 3.99
N GLY A 266 0.02 20.29 2.75
CA GLY A 266 -1.13 20.96 2.10
C GLY A 266 -2.47 20.81 2.84
N TYR A 267 -2.57 19.84 3.76
CA TYR A 267 -3.71 19.63 4.65
C TYR A 267 -3.27 19.65 6.11
N SER A 268 -2.97 20.84 6.64
CA SER A 268 -2.81 21.12 8.08
C SER A 268 -1.91 20.16 8.88
N GLY A 269 -0.86 19.60 8.26
CA GLY A 269 0.05 18.65 8.94
C GLY A 269 -0.61 17.33 9.36
N CYS A 270 -1.61 16.87 8.62
CA CYS A 270 -2.40 15.68 8.94
C CYS A 270 -1.77 14.39 8.42
N LEU A 271 -1.67 13.37 9.29
CA LEU A 271 -1.36 12.00 8.90
C LEU A 271 -2.63 11.21 8.57
N LEU A 272 -2.56 10.40 7.52
CA LEU A 272 -3.65 9.50 7.17
C LEU A 272 -3.82 8.42 8.25
N PRO A 273 -5.05 7.96 8.52
CA PRO A 273 -5.27 6.86 9.44
C PRO A 273 -4.56 5.61 8.93
N ARG A 274 -4.20 4.71 9.86
CA ARG A 274 -3.56 3.42 9.57
C ARG A 274 -4.32 2.58 8.55
N VAL A 275 -5.62 2.74 8.51
CA VAL A 275 -6.45 2.17 7.47
C VAL A 275 -7.08 3.38 6.81
N PRO A 276 -6.53 3.89 5.69
CA PRO A 276 -7.26 4.85 4.89
C PRO A 276 -8.48 4.08 4.36
N VAL A 277 -9.56 4.09 5.13
CA VAL A 277 -10.86 3.58 4.70
C VAL A 277 -11.53 4.78 4.08
N ASP A 278 -11.56 4.77 2.75
CA ASP A 278 -12.28 5.69 1.87
C ASP A 278 -12.05 7.19 2.18
N ALA A 279 -11.49 7.96 1.25
CA ALA A 279 -11.69 9.41 1.29
C ALA A 279 -13.21 9.71 1.31
N ILE A 280 -13.71 10.37 2.36
CA ILE A 280 -15.15 10.65 2.51
C ILE A 280 -15.47 12.01 1.89
N TYR A 281 -16.36 12.04 0.90
CA TYR A 281 -16.92 13.27 0.34
C TYR A 281 -18.13 13.72 1.15
N ASN A 282 -18.05 14.87 1.83
CA ASN A 282 -19.16 15.49 2.57
C ASN A 282 -19.50 16.88 1.98
N ASN A 283 -20.66 17.01 1.34
CA ASN A 283 -21.19 18.31 0.90
C ASN A 283 -22.01 18.93 2.07
N PRO A 284 -21.90 20.23 2.45
CA PRO A 284 -21.34 21.39 1.75
C PRO A 284 -19.91 21.82 2.15
N SER A 285 -19.22 21.04 2.99
CA SER A 285 -17.92 21.43 3.59
C SER A 285 -16.69 21.00 2.81
N GLY A 286 -16.86 20.30 1.68
CA GLY A 286 -15.76 19.71 0.93
C GLY A 286 -15.33 18.32 1.44
N LEU A 287 -14.34 17.74 0.78
CA LEU A 287 -13.78 16.42 1.09
C LEU A 287 -13.15 16.39 2.48
N GLY A 288 -13.51 15.39 3.28
CA GLY A 288 -12.97 15.16 4.61
C GLY A 288 -12.17 13.86 4.66
N VAL A 289 -10.85 13.96 4.70
CA VAL A 289 -10.01 12.84 5.15
C VAL A 289 -10.05 12.83 6.66
N SER A 290 -10.39 11.69 7.28
CA SER A 290 -10.28 11.56 8.74
C SER A 290 -8.81 11.65 9.11
N CYS A 291 -8.43 12.69 9.86
CA CYS A 291 -7.04 12.93 10.22
C CYS A 291 -6.69 12.26 11.54
N ASN A 292 -5.56 11.57 11.59
CA ASN A 292 -4.98 11.21 12.88
C ASN A 292 -4.09 12.35 13.37
N ILE A 293 -4.51 13.00 14.46
CA ILE A 293 -3.83 14.15 15.06
C ILE A 293 -2.63 13.73 15.92
N ASN A 294 -2.36 12.41 16.04
CA ASN A 294 -1.26 11.86 16.84
C ASN A 294 0.14 12.00 16.18
N GLY A 295 0.29 12.83 15.15
CA GLY A 295 1.55 13.05 14.43
C GLY A 295 2.55 13.99 15.13
N ASP A 296 2.14 14.62 16.23
CA ASP A 296 2.96 15.55 17.04
C ASP A 296 3.96 14.82 17.96
N VAL A 297 4.56 13.73 17.47
CA VAL A 297 5.52 12.90 18.20
C VAL A 297 6.87 12.95 17.48
N GLU A 298 7.96 13.01 18.25
CA GLU A 298 9.33 13.00 17.73
C GLU A 298 9.56 11.81 16.79
N ALA A 299 10.18 12.07 15.65
CA ALA A 299 10.51 11.03 14.67
C ALA A 299 11.56 10.05 15.24
N PRO A 300 11.42 8.73 15.00
CA PRO A 300 12.34 7.74 15.55
C PRO A 300 13.73 7.81 14.89
N TRP A 301 14.75 8.09 15.71
CA TRP A 301 16.14 8.14 15.23
C TRP A 301 16.82 6.76 15.15
N ARG A 302 16.66 5.85 16.11
CA ARG A 302 17.56 4.66 16.25
C ARG A 302 17.40 3.59 15.15
N SER A 303 18.50 2.85 14.89
CA SER A 303 18.56 1.71 13.94
C SER A 303 17.99 0.38 14.47
N ASN A 304 17.73 0.27 15.76
CA ASN A 304 17.38 -1.02 16.35
C ASN A 304 15.94 -1.38 16.05
N SER A 305 15.80 -2.48 15.32
CA SER A 305 14.60 -3.31 15.13
C SER A 305 13.99 -3.83 16.44
N SER A 306 14.56 -3.51 17.60
CA SER A 306 14.03 -3.85 18.92
C SER A 306 13.02 -2.80 19.39
N MET A 307 11.97 -2.63 18.62
CA MET A 307 10.63 -2.50 19.17
C MET A 307 9.68 -2.83 18.02
N PRO A 308 8.87 -3.90 18.10
CA PRO A 308 7.52 -3.74 17.62
C PRO A 308 7.02 -2.60 18.50
N TYR A 309 7.07 -1.35 18.04
CA TYR A 309 6.45 -0.29 18.82
C TYR A 309 5.07 -0.83 19.17
N SER A 310 4.72 -0.72 20.44
CA SER A 310 3.55 -1.25 21.15
C SER A 310 2.19 -0.94 20.51
N TYR A 311 2.14 -0.54 19.25
CA TYR A 311 1.02 -0.18 18.42
C TYR A 311 0.09 -1.34 18.02
N CYS A 312 0.50 -2.60 18.20
CA CYS A 312 -0.40 -3.76 18.13
C CYS A 312 -1.06 -4.08 19.49
N TYR A 313 -0.65 -3.39 20.56
CA TYR A 313 -1.27 -3.43 21.88
C TYR A 313 -1.81 -2.05 22.23
N LYS A 314 -2.96 -1.69 21.64
CA LYS A 314 -3.92 -0.74 22.21
C LYS A 314 -5.23 -0.83 21.43
N SER A 315 -6.00 -1.85 21.76
CA SER A 315 -7.46 -1.74 21.81
C SER A 315 -7.82 -1.85 23.29
N ILE A 316 -8.04 -0.70 23.93
CA ILE A 316 -8.97 -0.60 25.06
C ILE A 316 -10.20 0.07 24.48
#